data_AF-A0A7C7VX25-F1
#
_entry.id   AF-A0A7C7VX25-F1
#
_cell.length_a   1.000
_cell.length_b   1.000
_cell.length_c   1.000
_cell.angle_alpha   90.00
_cell.angle_beta   90.00
_cell.angle_gamma   90.00
#
_symmetry.space_group_name_H-M   'P 1'
#
loop_
_entity.id
_entity.type
_entity.pdbx_description
1 polymer ?
#
loop_
_entity_poly.entity_id
_entity_poly.type
_entity_poly.pdbx_seq_one_letter_code
_entity_poly.pdbx_strand_id
1 'polypeptide(L)'
;MTKNTFNIIILIGRPASGKSEIIAYLKDCQNETRCENFHIAKLDFLDDFPMLWTWFEEDHILENILKKPRLHTNSEGYFKNNYLWHLLIERFNIEYLKRLRKENYHDEHTLIIEFSRGSEHGGYTEAFWHLSKDILKRAAIIYVNVPYEESLRKNRRRFNPDRPDSILEHGLPDEKLERLYKVVDWDEFSKADPEFIKVQGIKVPYAVFENEDDVTTNTPSLLAERLEEVLTKLWDLQNK
;
A
#
# COMPACT_ATOMS: atom_id res chain seq x y z
N MET A 1 27.40 13.80 -1.65
CA MET A 1 26.83 13.37 -0.36
C MET A 1 26.32 11.96 -0.55
N THR A 2 26.57 11.06 0.39
CA THR A 2 25.96 9.72 0.37
C THR A 2 24.45 9.86 0.53
N LYS A 3 23.69 9.15 -0.29
CA LYS A 3 22.23 9.15 -0.22
C LYS A 3 21.77 8.59 1.12
N ASN A 4 20.91 9.32 1.83
CA ASN A 4 20.38 8.93 3.14
C ASN A 4 18.86 8.69 3.13
N THR A 5 18.28 8.38 1.97
CA THR A 5 16.84 8.19 1.82
C THR A 5 16.49 6.94 1.03
N PHE A 6 15.33 6.36 1.34
CA PHE A 6 14.78 5.21 0.62
C PHE A 6 14.50 5.57 -0.85
N ASN A 7 14.79 4.65 -1.77
CA ASN A 7 14.30 4.75 -3.14
C ASN A 7 12.80 4.47 -3.21
N ILE A 8 12.40 3.32 -2.67
CA ILE A 8 11.01 2.84 -2.72
C ILE A 8 10.64 2.27 -1.35
N ILE A 9 9.48 2.67 -0.84
CA ILE A 9 8.82 2.01 0.29
C ILE A 9 7.54 1.37 -0.25
N ILE A 10 7.40 0.07 -0.07
CA ILE A 10 6.16 -0.65 -0.32
C ILE A 10 5.37 -0.67 0.99
N LEU A 11 4.30 0.12 1.07
CA LEU A 11 3.46 0.25 2.25
C LEU A 11 2.20 -0.61 2.08
N ILE A 12 2.13 -1.70 2.82
CA ILE A 12 1.06 -2.69 2.70
C ILE A 12 0.40 -2.94 4.04
N GLY A 13 -0.84 -3.45 3.98
CA GLY A 13 -1.66 -3.77 5.13
C GLY A 13 -3.11 -3.88 4.70
N ARG A 14 -4.00 -4.31 5.58
CA ARG A 14 -5.45 -4.37 5.30
C ARG A 14 -6.01 -2.98 5.00
N PRO A 15 -7.17 -2.84 4.34
CA PRO A 15 -7.89 -1.58 4.30
C PRO A 15 -8.10 -1.05 5.74
N ALA A 16 -8.06 0.27 5.92
CA ALA A 16 -8.18 0.91 7.23
C ALA A 16 -7.12 0.50 8.28
N SER A 17 -5.98 -0.06 7.88
CA SER A 17 -4.92 -0.45 8.83
C SER A 17 -4.12 0.71 9.41
N GLY A 18 -4.23 1.92 8.86
CA GLY A 18 -3.39 3.07 9.25
C GLY A 18 -2.45 3.59 8.16
N LYS A 19 -2.42 2.96 6.97
CA LYS A 19 -1.54 3.36 5.86
C LYS A 19 -1.76 4.81 5.42
N SER A 20 -3.02 5.19 5.21
CA SER A 20 -3.37 6.53 4.71
C SER A 20 -3.02 7.61 5.74
N GLU A 21 -3.12 7.30 7.03
CA GLU A 21 -2.73 8.15 8.15
C GLU A 21 -1.20 8.30 8.24
N ILE A 22 -0.44 7.22 8.06
CA ILE A 22 1.03 7.28 7.91
C ILE A 22 1.41 8.19 6.74
N ILE A 23 0.77 8.00 5.57
CA ILE A 23 1.01 8.83 4.39
C ILE A 23 0.65 10.31 4.66
N ALA A 24 -0.47 10.58 5.32
CA ALA A 24 -0.89 11.93 5.68
C ALA A 24 0.14 12.60 6.61
N TYR A 25 0.56 11.88 7.66
CA TYR A 25 1.60 12.34 8.57
C TYR A 25 2.90 12.69 7.84
N LEU A 26 3.38 11.82 6.96
CA LEU A 26 4.61 12.05 6.17
C LEU A 26 4.49 13.24 5.19
N LYS A 27 3.29 13.49 4.66
CA LYS A 27 3.02 14.65 3.80
C LYS A 27 3.07 15.96 4.58
N ASP A 28 2.63 15.94 5.83
CA ASP A 28 2.60 17.11 6.70
C ASP A 28 3.97 17.42 7.34
N CYS A 29 4.88 16.45 7.39
CA CYS A 29 6.26 16.67 7.86
C CYS A 29 7.04 17.64 6.95
N GLN A 30 7.82 18.52 7.58
CA GLN A 30 8.83 19.33 6.87
C GLN A 30 9.88 18.43 6.21
N ASN A 31 10.41 18.86 5.07
CA ASN A 31 11.31 18.04 4.24
C ASN A 31 12.57 17.63 5.00
N GLU A 32 13.19 18.56 5.74
CA GLU A 32 14.42 18.32 6.49
C GLU A 32 14.19 17.24 7.56
N THR A 33 13.17 17.43 8.40
CA THR A 33 12.80 16.47 9.45
C THR A 33 12.43 15.10 8.87
N ARG A 34 11.74 15.06 7.73
CA ARG A 34 11.37 13.80 7.08
C ARG A 34 12.59 13.05 6.52
N CYS A 35 13.55 13.77 5.96
CA CYS A 35 14.80 13.18 5.49
C CYS A 35 15.65 12.66 6.66
N GLU A 36 15.75 13.43 7.75
CA GLU A 36 16.60 13.12 8.90
C GLU A 36 16.05 11.97 9.75
N ASN A 37 14.77 12.01 10.12
CA ASN A 37 14.20 11.05 11.06
C ASN A 37 13.62 9.81 10.38
N PHE A 38 13.16 9.95 9.13
CA PHE A 38 12.41 8.90 8.45
C PHE A 38 13.13 8.36 7.21
N HIS A 39 14.27 8.92 6.82
CA HIS A 39 14.98 8.58 5.58
C HIS A 39 14.07 8.70 4.34
N ILE A 40 13.15 9.66 4.32
CA ILE A 40 12.20 9.83 3.21
C ILE A 40 12.43 11.18 2.53
N ALA A 41 12.75 11.14 1.24
CA ALA A 41 12.94 12.32 0.41
C ALA A 41 11.59 12.97 0.03
N LYS A 42 11.52 13.67 -1.10
CA LYS A 42 10.24 14.17 -1.61
C LYS A 42 9.34 12.98 -1.96
N LEU A 43 8.13 12.99 -1.42
CA LEU A 43 7.18 11.90 -1.64
C LEU A 43 6.63 11.90 -3.08
N ASP A 44 6.60 10.72 -3.68
CA ASP A 44 5.80 10.37 -4.86
C ASP A 44 5.05 9.07 -4.57
N PHE A 45 3.95 8.80 -5.29
CA PHE A 45 3.02 7.72 -4.96
C PHE A 45 2.63 6.88 -6.17
N LEU A 46 2.48 5.58 -5.91
CA LEU A 46 1.69 4.64 -6.69
C LEU A 46 0.69 3.98 -5.74
N ASP A 47 -0.58 4.24 -5.96
CA ASP A 47 -1.70 3.72 -5.17
C ASP A 47 -2.66 3.02 -6.14
N ASP A 48 -3.09 1.81 -5.81
CA ASP A 48 -4.03 1.06 -6.65
C ASP A 48 -5.49 1.46 -6.42
N PHE A 49 -5.83 2.16 -5.34
CA PHE A 49 -7.19 2.57 -5.08
C PHE A 49 -7.75 3.52 -6.16
N PRO A 50 -7.07 4.60 -6.58
CA PRO A 50 -7.54 5.42 -7.70
C PRO A 50 -7.68 4.63 -9.01
N MET A 51 -6.78 3.67 -9.25
CA MET A 51 -6.83 2.81 -10.44
C MET A 51 -8.07 1.90 -10.43
N LEU A 52 -8.37 1.32 -9.28
CA LEU A 52 -9.51 0.45 -9.02
C LEU A 52 -10.82 1.25 -9.05
N TRP A 53 -10.82 2.47 -8.53
CA TRP A 53 -11.99 3.35 -8.54
C TRP A 53 -12.40 3.73 -9.96
N THR A 54 -11.43 4.08 -10.83
CA THR A 54 -11.70 4.32 -12.26
C THR A 54 -12.42 3.14 -12.91
N TRP A 55 -12.05 1.89 -12.59
CA TRP A 55 -12.74 0.72 -13.14
C TRP A 55 -14.19 0.60 -12.68
N PHE A 56 -14.50 0.98 -11.44
CA PHE A 56 -15.89 1.02 -10.97
C PHE A 56 -16.71 2.09 -11.69
N GLU A 57 -16.13 3.26 -11.91
CA GLU A 57 -16.78 4.35 -12.66
C GLU A 57 -17.03 3.95 -14.12
N GLU A 58 -16.03 3.36 -14.78
CA GLU A 58 -16.14 2.85 -16.15
C GLU A 58 -17.25 1.78 -16.27
N ASP A 59 -17.28 0.82 -15.36
CA ASP A 59 -18.30 -0.23 -15.34
C ASP A 59 -19.70 0.33 -15.05
N HIS A 60 -19.81 1.32 -14.17
CA HIS A 60 -21.06 2.03 -13.92
C HIS A 60 -21.56 2.73 -15.19
N ILE A 61 -20.68 3.45 -15.90
CA ILE A 61 -21.01 4.14 -17.16
C ILE A 61 -21.44 3.13 -18.22
N LEU A 62 -20.69 2.04 -18.39
CA LEU A 62 -21.00 0.99 -19.36
C LEU A 62 -22.40 0.41 -19.14
N GLU A 63 -22.69 -0.02 -17.91
CA GLU A 63 -23.96 -0.66 -17.59
C GLU A 63 -25.13 0.32 -17.59
N ASN A 64 -24.99 1.45 -16.90
CA ASN A 64 -26.13 2.32 -16.59
C ASN A 64 -26.38 3.39 -17.65
N ILE A 65 -25.35 3.85 -18.35
CA ILE A 65 -25.47 4.92 -19.35
C ILE A 65 -25.43 4.33 -20.76
N LEU A 66 -24.37 3.57 -21.09
CA LEU A 66 -24.14 3.06 -22.44
C LEU A 66 -24.90 1.76 -22.76
N LYS A 67 -25.51 1.12 -21.75
CA LYS A 67 -26.23 -0.15 -21.86
C LYS A 67 -25.37 -1.25 -22.52
N LYS A 68 -24.11 -1.32 -22.10
CA LYS A 68 -23.12 -2.33 -22.49
C LYS A 68 -22.74 -3.19 -21.27
N PRO A 69 -22.25 -4.42 -21.49
CA PRO A 69 -21.73 -5.23 -20.38
C PRO A 69 -20.57 -4.53 -19.68
N ARG A 70 -20.50 -4.67 -18.35
CA ARG A 70 -19.32 -4.30 -17.56
C ARG A 70 -18.05 -4.99 -18.08
N LEU A 71 -16.89 -4.39 -17.86
CA LEU A 71 -15.58 -4.96 -18.21
C LEU A 71 -14.91 -5.63 -17.01
N HIS A 72 -14.83 -4.95 -15.86
CA HIS A 72 -13.95 -5.36 -14.76
C HIS A 72 -14.71 -6.11 -13.65
N THR A 73 -15.94 -5.70 -13.36
CA THR A 73 -16.71 -6.12 -12.19
C THR A 73 -18.07 -6.70 -12.55
N ASN A 74 -18.62 -7.53 -11.66
CA ASN A 74 -20.03 -7.89 -11.70
C ASN A 74 -20.90 -6.74 -11.14
N SER A 75 -22.23 -6.91 -11.14
CA SER A 75 -23.18 -5.91 -10.64
C SER A 75 -23.03 -5.60 -9.14
N GLU A 76 -22.42 -6.51 -8.38
CA GLU A 76 -22.11 -6.35 -6.94
C GLU A 76 -20.75 -5.68 -6.70
N GLY A 77 -20.00 -5.35 -7.76
CA GLY A 77 -18.70 -4.69 -7.66
C GLY A 77 -17.55 -5.63 -7.27
N TYR A 78 -17.70 -6.94 -7.44
CA TYR A 78 -16.58 -7.90 -7.35
C TYR A 78 -15.91 -8.04 -8.72
N PHE A 79 -14.58 -8.17 -8.73
CA PHE A 79 -13.83 -8.43 -9.96
C PHE A 79 -14.30 -9.73 -10.62
N LYS A 80 -14.50 -9.69 -11.94
CA LYS A 80 -14.94 -10.85 -12.72
C LYS A 80 -13.91 -11.96 -12.75
N ASN A 81 -12.62 -11.60 -12.66
CA ASN A 81 -11.50 -12.53 -12.71
C ASN A 81 -10.42 -12.12 -11.70
N ASN A 82 -9.77 -13.10 -11.07
CA ASN A 82 -8.71 -12.86 -10.08
C ASN A 82 -7.51 -12.09 -10.66
N TYR A 83 -7.15 -12.33 -11.93
CA TYR A 83 -6.00 -11.66 -12.55
C TYR A 83 -6.12 -10.13 -12.60
N LEU A 84 -7.32 -9.56 -12.45
CA LEU A 84 -7.52 -8.11 -12.39
C LEU A 84 -6.84 -7.48 -11.17
N TRP A 85 -6.70 -8.22 -10.06
CA TRP A 85 -5.92 -7.79 -8.89
C TRP A 85 -4.43 -7.69 -9.19
N HIS A 86 -3.91 -8.61 -10.02
CA HIS A 86 -2.52 -8.61 -10.45
C HIS A 86 -2.27 -7.56 -11.53
N LEU A 87 -3.25 -7.28 -12.38
CA LEU A 87 -3.18 -6.20 -13.37
C LEU A 87 -2.92 -4.84 -12.72
N LEU A 88 -3.51 -4.57 -11.54
CA LEU A 88 -3.21 -3.36 -10.77
C LEU A 88 -1.72 -3.27 -10.38
N ILE A 89 -1.11 -4.40 -9.99
CA ILE A 89 0.31 -4.46 -9.63
C ILE A 89 1.20 -4.30 -10.87
N GLU A 90 0.85 -4.95 -11.98
CA GLU A 90 1.59 -4.81 -13.24
C GLU A 90 1.57 -3.37 -13.76
N ARG A 91 0.48 -2.63 -13.51
CA ARG A 91 0.42 -1.20 -13.81
C ARG A 91 1.45 -0.39 -13.02
N PHE A 92 1.77 -0.76 -11.78
CA PHE A 92 2.86 -0.10 -11.04
C PHE A 92 4.20 -0.21 -11.77
N ASN A 93 4.50 -1.35 -12.39
CA ASN A 93 5.72 -1.52 -13.18
C ASN A 93 5.79 -0.51 -14.33
N ILE A 94 4.68 -0.34 -15.05
CA ILE A 94 4.57 0.60 -16.16
C ILE A 94 4.71 2.05 -15.66
N GLU A 95 4.02 2.38 -14.58
CA GLU A 95 4.04 3.72 -13.99
C GLU A 95 5.42 4.08 -13.40
N TYR A 96 6.11 3.12 -12.82
CA TYR A 96 7.46 3.30 -12.32
C TYR A 96 8.46 3.60 -13.45
N LEU A 97 8.38 2.88 -14.57
CA LEU A 97 9.22 3.16 -15.74
C LEU A 97 9.02 4.57 -16.30
N LYS A 98 7.81 5.13 -16.20
CA LYS A 98 7.56 6.53 -16.61
C LYS A 98 8.31 7.52 -15.72
N ARG A 99 8.40 7.27 -14.41
CA ARG A 99 9.13 8.12 -13.44
C ARG A 99 10.64 8.09 -13.69
N LEU A 100 11.17 6.91 -14.03
CA LEU A 100 12.59 6.74 -14.37
C LEU A 100 13.05 7.45 -15.66
N ARG A 101 12.12 8.04 -16.44
CA ARG A 101 12.49 8.95 -17.54
C ARG A 101 13.12 10.25 -17.05
N LYS A 102 12.83 10.64 -15.80
CA LYS A 102 13.55 11.72 -15.12
C LYS A 102 14.89 11.17 -14.63
N GLU A 103 15.98 11.72 -15.14
CA GLU A 103 17.33 11.37 -14.69
C GLU A 103 17.45 11.62 -13.18
N ASN A 104 18.14 10.71 -12.47
CA ASN A 104 18.36 10.80 -11.03
C ASN A 104 17.08 10.98 -10.20
N TYR A 105 15.94 10.43 -10.67
CA TYR A 105 14.64 10.56 -10.01
C TYR A 105 14.69 10.31 -8.50
N HIS A 106 15.35 9.22 -8.09
CA HIS A 106 15.45 8.80 -6.70
C HIS A 106 16.38 9.69 -5.86
N ASP A 107 17.25 10.51 -6.45
CA ASP A 107 18.09 11.43 -5.68
C ASP A 107 17.25 12.53 -5.03
N GLU A 108 16.08 12.81 -5.60
CA GLU A 108 15.13 13.78 -5.07
C GLU A 108 13.89 13.14 -4.43
N HIS A 109 13.51 11.91 -4.85
CA HIS A 109 12.23 11.30 -4.49
C HIS A 109 12.37 9.97 -3.76
N THR A 110 11.45 9.75 -2.83
CA THR A 110 11.13 8.42 -2.30
C THR A 110 9.74 8.06 -2.81
N LEU A 111 9.66 6.95 -3.55
CA LEU A 111 8.41 6.45 -4.09
C LEU A 111 7.71 5.56 -3.06
N ILE A 112 6.48 5.91 -2.68
CA ILE A 112 5.61 5.04 -1.89
C ILE A 112 4.73 4.24 -2.86
N ILE A 113 4.81 2.92 -2.78
CA ILE A 113 3.88 2.01 -3.47
C ILE A 113 2.94 1.46 -2.42
N GLU A 114 1.67 1.84 -2.49
CA GLU A 114 0.63 1.44 -1.55
C GLU A 114 -0.37 0.50 -2.22
N PHE A 115 -0.70 -0.60 -1.53
CA PHE A 115 -1.83 -1.46 -1.90
C PHE A 115 -2.25 -2.35 -0.72
N SER A 116 -3.46 -2.91 -0.81
CA SER A 116 -3.99 -3.90 0.15
C SER A 116 -4.33 -5.21 -0.56
N ARG A 117 -4.01 -6.37 0.02
CA ARG A 117 -4.40 -7.68 -0.54
C ARG A 117 -4.88 -8.61 0.56
N GLY A 118 -5.85 -9.45 0.23
CA GLY A 118 -6.26 -10.57 1.06
C GLY A 118 -6.16 -11.89 0.29
N SER A 119 -6.24 -13.00 1.02
CA SER A 119 -5.89 -14.32 0.51
C SER A 119 -6.83 -14.84 -0.59
N GLU A 120 -8.09 -14.38 -0.67
CA GLU A 120 -9.04 -14.79 -1.73
C GLU A 120 -8.51 -14.49 -3.15
N HIS A 121 -7.61 -13.51 -3.27
CA HIS A 121 -7.07 -13.04 -4.54
C HIS A 121 -5.55 -13.20 -4.64
N GLY A 122 -5.02 -14.24 -4.00
CA GLY A 122 -3.59 -14.58 -4.03
C GLY A 122 -2.73 -13.87 -3.00
N GLY A 123 -3.31 -12.95 -2.21
CA GLY A 123 -2.63 -12.28 -1.10
C GLY A 123 -1.42 -11.45 -1.53
N TYR A 124 -0.52 -11.21 -0.59
CA TYR A 124 0.76 -10.56 -0.82
C TYR A 124 1.72 -11.48 -1.58
N THR A 125 1.64 -12.80 -1.39
CA THR A 125 2.50 -13.77 -2.07
C THR A 125 2.41 -13.62 -3.59
N GLU A 126 1.20 -13.70 -4.16
CA GLU A 126 1.04 -13.55 -5.61
C GLU A 126 1.25 -12.10 -6.06
N ALA A 127 0.79 -11.11 -5.28
CA ALA A 127 0.97 -9.70 -5.64
C ALA A 127 2.45 -9.33 -5.83
N PHE A 128 3.34 -9.75 -4.93
CA PHE A 128 4.77 -9.47 -5.06
C PHE A 128 5.43 -10.19 -6.24
N TRP A 129 4.89 -11.32 -6.70
CA TRP A 129 5.36 -11.97 -7.94
C TRP A 129 5.10 -11.13 -9.19
N HIS A 130 4.13 -10.23 -9.15
CA HIS A 130 3.82 -9.30 -10.25
C HIS A 130 4.59 -7.97 -10.16
N LEU A 131 5.37 -7.72 -9.10
CA LEU A 131 6.26 -6.56 -9.07
C LEU A 131 7.53 -6.82 -9.89
N SER A 132 7.97 -5.83 -10.64
CA SER A 132 9.20 -5.92 -11.43
C SER A 132 10.44 -6.02 -10.54
N LYS A 133 11.47 -6.72 -11.02
CA LYS A 133 12.77 -6.80 -10.35
C LYS A 133 13.39 -5.43 -10.07
N ASP A 134 13.11 -4.43 -10.90
CA ASP A 134 13.63 -3.07 -10.70
C ASP A 134 13.00 -2.35 -9.50
N ILE A 135 11.72 -2.62 -9.21
CA ILE A 135 11.07 -2.19 -7.97
C ILE A 135 11.66 -2.98 -6.80
N LEU A 136 11.63 -4.32 -6.88
CA LEU A 136 12.01 -5.20 -5.78
C LEU A 136 13.45 -4.98 -5.30
N LYS A 137 14.41 -4.74 -6.20
CA LYS A 137 15.82 -4.47 -5.85
C LYS A 137 16.03 -3.15 -5.09
N ARG A 138 15.08 -2.23 -5.15
CA ARG A 138 15.18 -0.87 -4.57
C ARG A 138 14.25 -0.66 -3.39
N ALA A 139 13.28 -1.56 -3.23
CA ALA A 139 12.23 -1.46 -2.24
C ALA A 139 12.71 -1.85 -0.85
N ALA A 140 12.05 -1.25 0.13
CA ALA A 140 11.91 -1.77 1.48
C ALA A 140 10.40 -1.87 1.78
N ILE A 141 9.98 -2.83 2.60
CA ILE A 141 8.56 -3.11 2.85
C ILE A 141 8.20 -2.68 4.27
N ILE A 142 7.07 -1.98 4.40
CA ILE A 142 6.40 -1.75 5.69
C ILE A 142 5.07 -2.47 5.63
N TYR A 143 4.90 -3.46 6.50
CA TYR A 143 3.60 -4.09 6.72
C TYR A 143 2.94 -3.50 7.96
N VAL A 144 1.81 -2.82 7.77
CA VAL A 144 1.00 -2.25 8.85
C VAL A 144 0.07 -3.33 9.37
N ASN A 145 0.43 -3.87 10.53
CA ASN A 145 -0.27 -4.99 11.14
C ASN A 145 -1.40 -4.49 12.05
N VAL A 146 -2.60 -4.97 11.78
CA VAL A 146 -3.79 -4.78 12.62
C VAL A 146 -4.62 -6.06 12.62
N PRO A 147 -5.28 -6.39 13.75
CA PRO A 147 -6.35 -7.39 13.76
C PRO A 147 -7.48 -6.99 12.81
N TYR A 148 -8.24 -7.99 12.34
CA TYR A 148 -9.37 -7.76 11.46
C TYR A 148 -10.43 -6.87 12.13
N GLU A 149 -10.67 -7.08 13.41
CA GLU A 149 -11.63 -6.35 14.23
C GLU A 149 -11.32 -4.86 14.27
N GLU A 150 -10.03 -4.53 14.36
CA GLU A 150 -9.55 -3.15 14.39
C GLU A 150 -9.63 -2.49 13.01
N SER A 151 -9.24 -3.22 11.96
CA SER A 151 -9.46 -2.80 10.56
C SER A 151 -10.95 -2.52 10.29
N LEU A 152 -11.85 -3.40 10.74
CA LEU A 152 -13.29 -3.25 10.59
C LEU A 152 -13.83 -2.03 11.36
N ARG A 153 -13.40 -1.83 12.61
CA ARG A 153 -13.77 -0.68 13.44
C ARG A 153 -13.40 0.63 12.75
N LYS A 154 -12.16 0.74 12.26
CA LYS A 154 -11.68 1.92 11.53
C LYS A 154 -12.39 2.12 10.20
N ASN A 155 -12.63 1.04 9.45
CA ASN A 155 -13.35 1.08 8.18
C ASN A 155 -14.76 1.65 8.33
N ARG A 156 -15.49 1.26 9.38
CA ARG A 156 -16.82 1.82 9.70
C ARG A 156 -16.76 3.31 10.05
N ARG A 157 -15.73 3.74 10.80
CA ARG A 157 -15.58 5.14 11.21
C ARG A 157 -15.33 6.09 10.04
N ARG A 158 -14.59 5.62 9.03
CA ARG A 158 -14.26 6.42 7.83
C ARG A 158 -15.29 6.31 6.72
N PHE A 159 -16.29 5.44 6.82
CA PHE A 159 -17.30 5.24 5.78
C PHE A 159 -18.11 6.53 5.58
N ASN A 160 -17.87 7.22 4.46
CA ASN A 160 -18.66 8.36 4.04
C ASN A 160 -19.35 8.06 2.68
N PRO A 161 -20.68 7.84 2.67
CA PRO A 161 -21.40 7.58 1.42
C PRO A 161 -21.44 8.79 0.47
N ASP A 162 -21.21 10.01 0.99
CA ASP A 162 -21.21 11.24 0.18
C ASP A 162 -19.87 11.49 -0.52
N ARG A 163 -18.81 10.76 -0.14
CA ARG A 163 -17.44 10.90 -0.69
C ARG A 163 -16.74 9.54 -0.86
N PRO A 164 -17.34 8.61 -1.63
CA PRO A 164 -16.84 7.23 -1.71
C PRO A 164 -15.50 7.10 -2.46
N ASP A 165 -15.13 8.12 -3.24
CA ASP A 165 -13.88 8.25 -3.99
C ASP A 165 -12.71 8.82 -3.14
N SER A 166 -12.98 9.27 -1.92
CA SER A 166 -11.98 9.85 -1.04
C SER A 166 -11.07 8.79 -0.43
N ILE A 167 -9.75 8.93 -0.58
CA ILE A 167 -8.76 8.00 0.03
C ILE A 167 -8.88 7.97 1.56
N LEU A 168 -9.28 9.06 2.21
CA LEU A 168 -9.44 9.10 3.67
C LEU A 168 -10.85 8.70 4.14
N GLU A 169 -11.86 8.86 3.28
CA GLU A 169 -13.27 8.68 3.64
C GLU A 169 -13.92 7.47 2.91
N HIS A 170 -13.13 6.65 2.20
CA HIS A 170 -13.61 5.41 1.61
C HIS A 170 -13.66 4.31 2.68
N GLY A 171 -14.87 3.82 2.94
CA GLY A 171 -15.10 2.55 3.64
C GLY A 171 -15.62 1.51 2.66
N LEU A 172 -15.21 0.25 2.85
CA LEU A 172 -15.88 -0.87 2.18
C LEU A 172 -17.12 -1.27 2.98
N PRO A 173 -18.19 -1.80 2.35
CA PRO A 173 -19.22 -2.51 3.08
C PRO A 173 -18.59 -3.64 3.91
N ASP A 174 -19.09 -3.88 5.12
CA ASP A 174 -18.53 -4.87 6.06
C ASP A 174 -18.39 -6.25 5.43
N GLU A 175 -19.41 -6.72 4.70
CA GLU A 175 -19.39 -8.02 4.02
C GLU A 175 -18.27 -8.12 2.98
N LYS A 176 -17.98 -7.01 2.28
CA LYS A 176 -16.92 -6.94 1.28
C LYS A 176 -15.54 -6.89 1.95
N LEU A 177 -15.41 -6.16 3.06
CA LEU A 177 -14.17 -6.16 3.85
C LEU A 177 -13.90 -7.56 4.43
N GLU A 178 -14.92 -8.20 5.00
CA GLU A 178 -14.83 -9.54 5.55
C GLU A 178 -14.36 -10.54 4.50
N ARG A 179 -15.08 -10.61 3.38
CA ARG A 179 -14.79 -11.54 2.31
C ARG A 179 -13.37 -11.35 1.75
N LEU A 180 -13.05 -10.13 1.33
CA LEU A 180 -11.83 -9.88 0.57
C LEU A 180 -10.59 -9.71 1.44
N TYR A 181 -10.75 -9.31 2.72
CA TYR A 181 -9.64 -8.87 3.55
C TYR A 181 -9.65 -9.40 4.98
N LYS A 182 -10.56 -10.30 5.41
CA LYS A 182 -10.48 -10.93 6.75
C LYS A 182 -9.33 -11.90 6.89
N VAL A 183 -8.98 -12.61 5.83
CA VAL A 183 -7.80 -13.48 5.79
C VAL A 183 -6.75 -12.85 4.90
N VAL A 184 -5.54 -12.69 5.43
CA VAL A 184 -4.35 -12.26 4.69
C VAL A 184 -3.27 -13.31 4.88
N ASP A 185 -2.34 -13.41 3.94
CA ASP A 185 -1.29 -14.41 3.89
C ASP A 185 0.06 -13.89 4.41
N TRP A 186 0.08 -12.73 5.08
CA TRP A 186 1.33 -12.09 5.53
C TRP A 186 2.22 -13.01 6.38
N ASP A 187 1.63 -13.74 7.33
CA ASP A 187 2.39 -14.64 8.21
C ASP A 187 3.08 -15.76 7.44
N GLU A 188 2.41 -16.34 6.43
CA GLU A 188 3.01 -17.37 5.58
C GLU A 188 4.02 -16.76 4.59
N PHE A 189 3.73 -15.57 4.07
CA PHE A 189 4.58 -14.85 3.14
C PHE A 189 5.93 -14.42 3.76
N SER A 190 5.91 -14.02 5.04
CA SER A 190 7.08 -13.56 5.79
C SER A 190 7.80 -14.66 6.59
N LYS A 191 7.17 -15.83 6.75
CA LYS A 191 7.65 -16.95 7.58
C LYS A 191 9.10 -17.38 7.38
N ALA A 192 9.59 -17.28 6.14
CA ALA A 192 10.87 -17.87 5.75
C ALA A 192 12.08 -17.15 6.35
N ASP A 193 11.95 -15.86 6.69
CA ASP A 193 13.06 -15.02 7.13
C ASP A 193 12.50 -13.78 7.85
N PRO A 194 12.91 -13.50 9.11
CA PRO A 194 12.32 -12.45 9.94
C PRO A 194 12.71 -11.02 9.53
N GLU A 195 13.68 -10.86 8.63
CA GLU A 195 14.18 -9.55 8.17
C GLU A 195 13.91 -9.32 6.68
N PHE A 196 13.73 -10.38 5.88
CA PHE A 196 13.65 -10.27 4.42
C PHE A 196 12.52 -11.09 3.80
N ILE A 197 11.80 -10.48 2.86
CA ILE A 197 10.95 -11.20 1.92
C ILE A 197 11.80 -11.68 0.74
N LYS A 198 11.74 -12.98 0.42
CA LYS A 198 12.42 -13.57 -0.74
C LYS A 198 11.43 -13.76 -1.88
N VAL A 199 11.54 -12.94 -2.91
CA VAL A 199 10.66 -13.00 -4.09
C VAL A 199 11.49 -12.84 -5.37
N GLN A 200 11.23 -13.69 -6.37
CA GLN A 200 12.00 -13.70 -7.64
C GLN A 200 13.53 -13.81 -7.47
N GLY A 201 14.00 -14.46 -6.40
CA GLY A 201 15.42 -14.57 -6.05
C GLY A 201 16.04 -13.28 -5.47
N ILE A 202 15.22 -12.26 -5.18
CA ILE A 202 15.63 -11.00 -4.57
C ILE A 202 15.22 -11.03 -3.10
N LYS A 203 16.11 -10.57 -2.21
CA LYS A 203 15.78 -10.29 -0.81
C LYS A 203 15.35 -8.84 -0.70
N VAL A 204 14.15 -8.61 -0.16
CA VAL A 204 13.60 -7.27 0.08
C VAL A 204 13.47 -7.10 1.59
N PRO A 205 14.15 -6.13 2.22
CA PRO A 205 14.05 -5.94 3.66
C PRO A 205 12.64 -5.50 4.03
N TYR A 206 12.16 -5.94 5.19
CA TYR A 206 10.86 -5.50 5.70
C TYR A 206 10.90 -5.20 7.20
N ALA A 207 9.95 -4.37 7.62
CA ALA A 207 9.63 -4.14 9.01
C ALA A 207 8.11 -4.15 9.20
N VAL A 208 7.66 -4.60 10.36
CA VAL A 208 6.25 -4.60 10.74
C VAL A 208 5.98 -3.36 11.58
N PHE A 209 4.99 -2.59 11.18
CA PHE A 209 4.42 -1.51 11.97
C PHE A 209 3.22 -2.07 12.72
N GLU A 210 3.39 -2.39 14.01
CA GLU A 210 2.30 -2.87 14.87
C GLU A 210 1.34 -1.70 15.18
N ASN A 211 0.05 -1.91 14.91
CA ASN A 211 -0.96 -0.87 15.07
C ASN A 211 -2.27 -1.37 15.68
N GLU A 212 -2.22 -2.46 16.45
CA GLU A 212 -3.37 -2.97 17.20
C GLU A 212 -3.91 -1.94 18.22
N ASP A 213 -3.04 -1.12 18.79
CA ASP A 213 -3.35 -0.03 19.72
C ASP A 213 -3.76 1.29 19.02
N ASP A 214 -3.88 1.29 17.68
CA ASP A 214 -4.28 2.43 16.83
C ASP A 214 -3.54 3.74 17.13
N VAL A 215 -2.20 3.71 17.06
CA VAL A 215 -1.38 4.94 17.16
C VAL A 215 -1.48 5.85 15.93
N THR A 216 -2.22 5.42 14.92
CA THR A 216 -2.45 6.19 13.69
C THR A 216 -3.62 7.16 13.77
N THR A 217 -4.50 7.04 14.78
CA THR A 217 -5.71 7.87 14.87
C THR A 217 -5.63 8.89 16.00
N ASN A 218 -5.53 10.18 15.64
CA ASN A 218 -5.49 11.31 16.58
C ASN A 218 -4.32 11.27 17.59
N THR A 219 -3.23 10.58 17.27
CA THR A 219 -2.06 10.40 18.14
C THR A 219 -0.74 10.68 17.40
N PRO A 220 -0.55 11.90 16.88
CA PRO A 220 0.58 12.21 15.99
C PRO A 220 1.96 11.96 16.60
N SER A 221 2.13 12.14 17.91
CA SER A 221 3.40 11.86 18.59
C SER A 221 3.71 10.36 18.69
N LEU A 222 2.73 9.53 19.01
CA LEU A 222 2.90 8.07 19.08
C LEU A 222 3.11 7.48 17.68
N LEU A 223 2.41 8.02 16.67
CA LEU A 223 2.63 7.69 15.27
C LEU A 223 4.07 7.98 14.86
N ALA A 224 4.56 9.18 15.17
CA ALA A 224 5.91 9.62 14.84
C ALA A 224 6.97 8.68 15.43
N GLU A 225 6.89 8.43 16.73
CA GLU A 225 7.84 7.58 17.47
C GLU A 225 7.90 6.17 16.89
N ARG A 226 6.74 5.54 16.67
CA ARG A 226 6.70 4.19 16.10
C ARG A 226 7.17 4.14 14.66
N LEU A 227 6.83 5.16 13.87
CA LEU A 227 7.25 5.25 12.48
C LEU A 227 8.77 5.43 12.37
N GLU A 228 9.37 6.25 13.24
CA GLU A 228 10.82 6.45 13.34
C GLU A 228 11.52 5.14 13.70
N GLU A 229 11.03 4.40 14.70
CA GLU A 229 11.59 3.10 15.10
C GLU A 229 11.57 2.10 13.94
N VAL A 230 10.42 1.96 13.28
CA VAL A 230 10.22 1.04 12.15
C VAL A 230 11.12 1.40 10.97
N LEU A 231 11.19 2.69 10.60
CA LEU A 231 11.97 3.15 9.46
C LEU A 231 13.48 3.11 9.73
N THR A 232 13.92 3.40 10.95
CA THR A 232 15.34 3.29 11.35
C THR A 232 15.80 1.83 11.23
N LYS A 233 15.04 0.90 11.81
CA LYS A 233 15.32 -0.54 11.68
C LYS A 233 15.37 -0.97 10.21
N LEU A 234 14.41 -0.51 9.41
CA LEU A 234 14.32 -0.87 8.00
C LEU A 234 15.48 -0.29 7.18
N TRP A 235 15.93 0.92 7.52
CA TRP A 235 17.07 1.59 6.90
C TRP A 235 18.37 0.83 7.19
N ASP A 236 18.57 0.40 8.43
CA ASP A 236 19.71 -0.43 8.80
C ASP A 236 19.73 -1.74 8.01
N LEU A 237 18.58 -2.42 7.88
CA LEU A 237 18.47 -3.67 7.10
C LEU A 237 18.78 -3.48 5.62
N GLN A 238 18.41 -2.36 5.03
CA GLN A 238 18.65 -2.09 3.61
C GLN A 238 20.13 -1.79 3.32
N ASN A 239 20.88 -1.29 4.31
CA ASN A 239 22.29 -0.93 4.18
C ASN A 239 23.25 -2.00 4.74
N LYS A 240 22.74 -3.13 5.26
CA LYS A 240 23.53 -4.33 5.58
C LYS A 240 24.02 -5.02 4.31
#